data_AF-A0AAN1WG50-F1
#
_entry.id   AF-A0AAN1WG50-F1
#
_cell.length_a   1.000
_cell.length_b   1.000
_cell.length_c   1.000
_cell.angle_alpha   90.00
_cell.angle_beta   90.00
_cell.angle_gamma   90.00
#
_symmetry.space_group_name_H-M   'P 1'
#
loop_
_entity.id
_entity.type
_entity.pdbx_description
1 polymer ?
#
loop_
_entity_poly.entity_id
_entity_poly.type
_entity_poly.pdbx_seq_one_letter_code
_entity_poly.pdbx_strand_id
1 'polypeptide(L)'
;MESIAYELCKDSSIKSFRVGNEQQDVLVVDNFLEGAESLKQVAVNGSNFSCSDSFYPGVRMPVPQAYIIAIVKNLGYFIENFFHLEVRKIKSVTSRFSIVTTPPHELELRQRIPHFDAPSRKGLAVVHYLQSFPSMGTALYRHKPTGFEYVDESRYLDYVNSINQRYPTEGDYPEGYINGPTDQFEEVISFDAVFNRLLMYRGTSLHSGKIGKDYSFDPNPATGRLTVTSFFEFN
;
A
#
# COMPACT_ATOMS: atom_id res chain seq x y z
N MET A 1 -27.38 -3.19 -15.99
CA MET A 1 -25.95 -2.86 -15.81
C MET A 1 -25.17 -3.97 -16.47
N GLU A 2 -24.42 -3.66 -17.52
CA GLU A 2 -23.46 -4.61 -18.08
C GLU A 2 -22.49 -5.03 -16.97
N SER A 3 -22.16 -6.32 -16.90
CA SER A 3 -21.19 -6.82 -15.95
C SER A 3 -19.83 -6.20 -16.27
N ILE A 4 -19.29 -5.39 -15.36
CA ILE A 4 -17.94 -4.85 -15.51
C ILE A 4 -16.97 -6.05 -15.56
N ALA A 5 -16.29 -6.22 -16.68
CA ALA A 5 -15.27 -7.25 -16.84
C ALA A 5 -13.96 -6.74 -16.22
N TYR A 6 -13.55 -7.33 -15.10
CA TYR A 6 -12.28 -7.05 -14.43
C TYR A 6 -11.19 -8.01 -14.93
N GLU A 7 -10.88 -7.92 -16.21
CA GLU A 7 -9.80 -8.66 -16.86
C GLU A 7 -8.49 -7.85 -16.84
N LEU A 8 -7.35 -8.51 -17.03
CA LEU A 8 -6.07 -7.82 -17.24
C LEU A 8 -6.09 -7.07 -18.58
N CYS A 9 -5.66 -5.80 -18.61
CA CYS A 9 -5.57 -5.06 -19.89
C CYS A 9 -4.63 -5.77 -20.87
N LYS A 10 -4.99 -5.74 -22.16
CA LYS A 10 -4.15 -6.30 -23.24
C LYS A 10 -2.77 -5.64 -23.37
N ASP A 11 -2.68 -4.37 -23.02
CA ASP A 11 -1.46 -3.56 -23.02
C ASP A 11 -0.81 -3.45 -21.63
N SER A 12 -1.21 -4.32 -20.69
CA SER A 12 -0.61 -4.35 -19.35
C SER A 12 0.89 -4.63 -19.41
N SER A 13 1.63 -3.97 -18.52
CA SER A 13 3.07 -4.18 -18.34
C SER A 13 3.32 -4.65 -16.91
N ILE A 14 3.71 -5.92 -16.76
CA ILE A 14 4.03 -6.53 -15.47
C ILE A 14 5.54 -6.64 -15.30
N LYS A 15 6.08 -6.11 -14.20
CA LYS A 15 7.50 -6.13 -13.87
C LYS A 15 7.71 -6.61 -12.45
N SER A 16 8.62 -7.56 -12.28
CA SER A 16 9.07 -8.06 -10.97
C SER A 16 10.41 -7.43 -10.61
N PHE A 17 10.52 -6.89 -9.41
CA PHE A 17 11.71 -6.25 -8.88
C PHE A 17 12.15 -6.93 -7.59
N ARG A 18 13.46 -7.06 -7.41
CA ARG A 18 14.08 -7.28 -6.11
C ARG A 18 14.84 -6.03 -5.74
N VAL A 19 14.47 -5.40 -4.64
CA VAL A 19 14.94 -4.06 -4.27
C VAL A 19 15.69 -4.08 -2.94
N GLY A 20 16.64 -3.16 -2.79
CA GLY A 20 17.44 -3.03 -1.57
C GLY A 20 18.47 -4.14 -1.37
N ASN A 21 19.11 -4.10 -0.21
CA ASN A 21 20.14 -5.05 0.20
C ASN A 21 19.51 -6.39 0.59
N GLU A 22 18.27 -6.37 1.11
CA GLU A 22 17.55 -7.57 1.50
C GLU A 22 16.67 -8.12 0.36
N GLN A 23 16.79 -7.58 -0.86
CA GLN A 23 16.18 -8.09 -2.09
C GLN A 23 14.66 -8.29 -1.96
N GLN A 24 13.95 -7.29 -1.41
CA GLN A 24 12.51 -7.35 -1.20
C GLN A 24 11.77 -7.47 -2.54
N ASP A 25 10.82 -8.41 -2.61
CA ASP A 25 10.00 -8.66 -3.81
C ASP A 25 8.94 -7.56 -3.97
N VAL A 26 8.94 -6.90 -5.13
CA VAL A 26 7.91 -5.94 -5.54
C VAL A 26 7.45 -6.26 -6.95
N LEU A 27 6.15 -6.42 -7.13
CA LEU A 27 5.50 -6.55 -8.44
C LEU A 27 4.85 -5.21 -8.78
N VAL A 28 5.16 -4.68 -9.96
CA VAL A 28 4.54 -3.48 -10.52
C VAL A 28 3.77 -3.88 -11.77
N VAL A 29 2.50 -3.51 -11.83
CA VAL A 29 1.62 -3.76 -12.95
C VAL A 29 1.09 -2.42 -13.44
N ASP A 30 1.59 -1.95 -14.57
CA ASP A 30 1.03 -0.80 -15.28
C ASP A 30 -0.13 -1.24 -16.17
N ASN A 31 -1.17 -0.40 -16.26
CA ASN A 31 -2.42 -0.70 -16.95
C ASN A 31 -3.00 -2.05 -16.48
N PHE A 32 -3.25 -2.19 -15.18
CA PHE A 32 -3.68 -3.46 -14.58
C PHE A 32 -5.07 -3.92 -15.07
N LEU A 33 -6.11 -3.14 -14.86
CA LEU A 33 -7.49 -3.64 -14.93
C LEU A 33 -8.28 -3.03 -16.09
N GLU A 34 -8.85 -3.88 -16.94
CA GLU A 34 -9.95 -3.47 -17.82
C GLU A 34 -11.12 -3.01 -16.93
N GLY A 35 -11.70 -1.85 -17.25
CA GLY A 35 -12.74 -1.27 -16.40
C GLY A 35 -12.24 -0.53 -15.14
N ALA A 36 -10.96 -0.18 -15.04
CA ALA A 36 -10.44 0.66 -13.96
C ALA A 36 -11.21 2.00 -13.82
N GLU A 37 -11.63 2.60 -14.93
CA GLU A 37 -12.50 3.78 -14.91
C GLU A 37 -13.88 3.47 -14.32
N SER A 38 -14.49 2.34 -14.69
CA SER A 38 -15.76 1.91 -14.10
C SER A 38 -15.61 1.64 -12.60
N LEU A 39 -14.49 1.06 -12.16
CA LEU A 39 -14.18 0.86 -10.75
C LEU A 39 -14.02 2.20 -10.01
N LYS A 40 -13.37 3.20 -10.62
CA LYS A 40 -13.32 4.57 -10.11
C LYS A 40 -14.72 5.18 -10.00
N GLN A 41 -15.58 4.99 -11.01
CA GLN A 41 -16.96 5.48 -10.96
C GLN A 41 -17.79 4.81 -9.87
N VAL A 42 -17.52 3.55 -9.51
CA VAL A 42 -18.13 2.92 -8.33
C VAL A 42 -17.73 3.67 -7.05
N ALA A 43 -16.48 4.07 -6.92
CA ALA A 43 -16.04 4.88 -5.78
C ALA A 43 -16.68 6.28 -5.78
N VAL A 44 -16.72 6.96 -6.93
CA VAL A 44 -17.27 8.32 -7.05
C VAL A 44 -18.76 8.38 -6.77
N ASN A 45 -19.51 7.39 -7.24
CA ASN A 45 -20.95 7.31 -7.01
C ASN A 45 -21.31 6.68 -5.66
N GLY A 46 -20.32 6.12 -4.95
CA GLY A 46 -20.51 5.55 -3.62
C GLY A 46 -20.57 6.64 -2.55
N SER A 47 -21.55 6.55 -1.65
CA SER A 47 -21.74 7.52 -0.56
C SER A 47 -21.17 7.08 0.79
N ASN A 48 -20.50 5.93 0.85
CA ASN A 48 -20.21 5.22 2.11
C ASN A 48 -18.72 5.22 2.48
N PHE A 49 -17.99 6.30 2.15
CA PHE A 49 -16.67 6.52 2.72
C PHE A 49 -16.83 6.90 4.20
N SER A 50 -16.22 6.13 5.08
CA SER A 50 -16.17 6.43 6.51
C SER A 50 -14.73 6.39 7.02
N CYS A 51 -14.47 7.07 8.14
CA CYS A 51 -13.20 6.93 8.84
C CYS A 51 -12.92 5.45 9.10
N SER A 52 -11.70 5.01 8.80
CA SER A 52 -11.33 3.60 8.98
C SER A 52 -10.90 3.29 10.40
N ASP A 53 -10.46 2.05 10.59
CA ASP A 53 -9.63 1.63 11.71
C ASP A 53 -8.43 2.58 11.91
N SER A 54 -7.90 2.61 13.14
CA SER A 54 -6.89 3.58 13.61
C SER A 54 -5.58 3.62 12.81
N PHE A 55 -5.34 2.66 11.92
CA PHE A 55 -4.07 2.52 11.22
C PHE A 55 -3.98 3.36 9.94
N TYR A 56 -5.05 3.45 9.14
CA TYR A 56 -4.99 4.18 7.87
C TYR A 56 -5.40 5.64 8.04
N PRO A 57 -4.59 6.61 7.58
CA PRO A 57 -4.83 8.04 7.82
C PRO A 57 -5.84 8.63 6.81
N GLY A 58 -7.07 8.10 6.82
CA GLY A 58 -8.15 8.67 6.04
C GLY A 58 -9.43 7.84 5.99
N VAL A 59 -10.17 8.00 4.89
CA VAL A 59 -11.48 7.37 4.70
C VAL A 59 -11.41 6.15 3.80
N ARG A 60 -12.28 5.19 4.08
CA ARG A 60 -12.37 3.93 3.34
C ARG A 60 -13.80 3.53 3.02
N MET A 61 -13.96 2.77 1.94
CA MET A 61 -15.22 2.18 1.52
C MET A 61 -15.00 0.75 0.98
N PRO A 62 -15.91 -0.21 1.20
CA PRO A 62 -15.80 -1.55 0.59
C PRO A 62 -15.68 -1.49 -0.94
N VAL A 63 -14.84 -2.37 -1.50
CA VAL A 63 -14.72 -2.57 -2.95
C VAL A 63 -15.64 -3.72 -3.41
N PRO A 64 -16.12 -3.75 -4.66
CA PRO A 64 -16.87 -4.90 -5.17
C PRO A 64 -16.09 -6.22 -5.06
N GLN A 65 -16.74 -7.30 -4.64
CA GLN A 65 -16.10 -8.62 -4.50
C GLN A 65 -15.42 -9.12 -5.80
N ALA A 66 -16.00 -8.76 -6.95
CA ALA A 66 -15.43 -9.10 -8.26
C ALA A 66 -14.02 -8.53 -8.48
N TYR A 67 -13.66 -7.41 -7.83
CA TYR A 67 -12.30 -6.86 -7.87
C TYR A 67 -11.29 -7.78 -7.16
N ILE A 68 -11.66 -8.34 -6.01
CA ILE A 68 -10.80 -9.28 -5.27
C ILE A 68 -10.52 -10.52 -6.11
N ILE A 69 -11.57 -11.05 -6.75
CA ILE A 69 -11.47 -12.20 -7.67
C ILE A 69 -10.53 -11.85 -8.85
N ALA A 70 -10.60 -10.63 -9.37
CA ALA A 70 -9.75 -10.19 -10.46
C ALA A 70 -8.26 -10.15 -10.10
N ILE A 71 -7.89 -9.70 -8.88
CA ILE A 71 -6.49 -9.77 -8.43
C ILE A 71 -6.00 -11.21 -8.47
N VAL A 72 -6.75 -12.14 -7.87
CA VAL A 72 -6.34 -13.55 -7.79
C VAL A 72 -6.28 -14.19 -9.18
N LYS A 73 -7.28 -13.94 -10.02
CA LYS A 73 -7.35 -14.47 -11.38
C LYS A 73 -6.20 -13.97 -12.25
N ASN A 74 -5.93 -12.67 -12.23
CA ASN A 74 -4.97 -12.04 -13.14
C ASN A 74 -3.52 -12.14 -12.64
N LEU A 75 -3.29 -12.18 -11.32
CA LEU A 75 -1.95 -12.14 -10.72
C LEU A 75 -1.57 -13.44 -10.00
N GLY A 76 -2.43 -14.47 -10.00
CA GLY A 76 -2.19 -15.74 -9.31
C GLY A 76 -0.87 -16.40 -9.70
N TYR A 77 -0.50 -16.36 -10.98
CA TYR A 77 0.81 -16.86 -11.45
C TYR A 77 1.98 -16.18 -10.72
N PHE A 78 1.94 -14.87 -10.51
CA PHE A 78 3.00 -14.12 -9.83
C PHE A 78 2.97 -14.35 -8.32
N ILE A 79 1.77 -14.45 -7.72
CA ILE A 79 1.62 -14.82 -6.31
C ILE A 79 2.33 -16.17 -6.04
N GLU A 80 2.14 -17.16 -6.91
CA GLU A 80 2.75 -18.49 -6.75
C GLU A 80 4.24 -18.52 -7.13
N ASN A 81 4.64 -17.93 -8.25
CA ASN A 81 5.98 -18.12 -8.80
C ASN A 81 6.98 -17.06 -8.39
N PHE A 82 6.54 -15.83 -8.13
CA PHE A 82 7.41 -14.73 -7.71
C PHE A 82 7.39 -14.54 -6.19
N PHE A 83 6.20 -14.56 -5.57
CA PHE A 83 6.08 -14.47 -4.11
C PHE A 83 6.12 -15.82 -3.39
N HIS A 84 6.13 -16.95 -4.11
CA HIS A 84 6.18 -18.28 -3.50
C HIS A 84 5.06 -18.52 -2.47
N LEU A 85 3.86 -17.99 -2.74
CA LEU A 85 2.67 -18.16 -1.92
C LEU A 85 1.59 -18.89 -2.73
N GLU A 86 1.04 -19.97 -2.19
CA GLU A 86 0.03 -20.76 -2.89
C GLU A 86 -1.33 -20.05 -2.85
N VAL A 87 -1.90 -19.73 -4.01
CA VAL A 87 -3.21 -19.03 -4.10
C VAL A 87 -4.32 -19.84 -3.42
N ARG A 88 -4.24 -21.17 -3.44
CA ARG A 88 -5.18 -22.07 -2.75
C ARG A 88 -5.13 -21.98 -1.22
N LYS A 89 -4.07 -21.39 -0.67
CA LYS A 89 -3.88 -21.17 0.77
C LYS A 89 -4.24 -19.77 1.23
N ILE A 90 -4.83 -18.93 0.39
CA ILE A 90 -5.39 -17.64 0.83
C ILE A 90 -6.39 -17.91 1.95
N LYS A 91 -6.06 -17.43 3.14
CA LYS A 91 -6.84 -17.54 4.37
C LYS A 91 -7.85 -16.40 4.48
N SER A 92 -7.41 -15.19 4.19
CA SER A 92 -8.24 -14.00 4.25
C SER A 92 -7.79 -12.94 3.24
N VAL A 93 -8.73 -12.13 2.76
CA VAL A 93 -8.45 -10.96 1.95
C VAL A 93 -9.28 -9.80 2.44
N THR A 94 -8.63 -8.68 2.75
CA THR A 94 -9.30 -7.42 3.04
C THR A 94 -9.00 -6.46 1.90
N SER A 95 -10.01 -5.84 1.30
CA SER A 95 -9.83 -4.84 0.23
C SER A 95 -10.81 -3.69 0.38
N ARG A 96 -10.32 -2.46 0.28
CA ARG A 96 -11.13 -1.24 0.40
C ARG A 96 -10.65 -0.18 -0.57
N PHE A 97 -11.58 0.59 -1.11
CA PHE A 97 -11.26 1.93 -1.60
C PHE A 97 -10.73 2.76 -0.43
N SER A 98 -9.67 3.52 -0.67
CA SER A 98 -8.95 4.26 0.36
C SER A 98 -8.51 5.61 -0.19
N ILE A 99 -8.78 6.67 0.59
CA ILE A 99 -8.36 8.06 0.28
C ILE A 99 -7.68 8.61 1.52
N VAL A 100 -6.48 9.16 1.36
CA VAL A 100 -5.77 9.85 2.46
C VAL A 100 -6.42 11.20 2.70
N THR A 101 -6.88 11.44 3.94
CA THR A 101 -7.60 12.66 4.32
C THR A 101 -7.17 13.22 5.67
N THR A 102 -6.40 12.47 6.47
CA THR A 102 -5.94 12.95 7.77
C THR A 102 -4.79 13.96 7.56
N PRO A 103 -4.92 15.20 8.06
CA PRO A 103 -3.88 16.21 7.90
C PRO A 103 -2.65 15.89 8.77
N PRO A 104 -1.45 16.43 8.43
CA PRO A 104 -0.19 16.12 9.10
C PRO A 104 -0.17 16.26 10.62
N HIS A 105 -0.90 17.23 11.17
CA HIS A 105 -0.92 17.54 12.60
C HIS A 105 -1.80 16.57 13.42
N GLU A 106 -2.62 15.75 12.77
CA GLU A 106 -3.48 14.73 13.42
C GLU A 106 -2.86 13.33 13.37
N LEU A 107 -1.68 13.17 12.75
CA LEU A 107 -1.07 11.85 12.57
C LEU A 107 -0.47 11.29 13.86
N GLU A 108 -0.69 9.99 14.09
CA GLU A 108 0.07 9.21 15.07
C GLU A 108 1.45 8.83 14.52
N LEU A 109 2.42 8.50 15.40
CA LEU A 109 3.79 8.12 15.00
C LEU A 109 3.82 7.10 13.86
N ARG A 110 3.02 6.04 13.94
CA ARG A 110 2.98 4.97 12.92
C ARG A 110 2.57 5.44 11.52
N GLN A 111 1.89 6.59 11.42
CA GLN A 111 1.50 7.20 10.14
C GLN A 111 2.55 8.20 9.63
N ARG A 112 3.51 8.59 10.49
CA ARG A 112 4.58 9.55 10.17
C ARG A 112 5.87 8.87 9.72
N ILE A 113 6.06 7.59 10.04
CA ILE A 113 7.23 6.79 9.68
C ILE A 113 6.85 5.59 8.79
N PRO A 114 7.81 4.95 8.11
CA PRO A 114 7.56 3.68 7.43
C PRO A 114 7.02 2.62 8.38
N HIS A 115 6.02 1.88 7.93
CA HIS A 115 5.37 0.80 8.67
C HIS A 115 5.44 -0.51 7.89
N PHE A 116 4.98 -1.57 8.55
CA PHE A 116 4.70 -2.88 7.96
C PHE A 116 3.32 -3.30 8.44
N ASP A 117 2.61 -4.10 7.65
CA ASP A 117 1.20 -4.44 7.93
C ASP A 117 1.08 -5.55 8.97
N ALA A 118 1.95 -6.57 8.87
CA ALA A 118 2.01 -7.69 9.79
C ALA A 118 3.40 -8.33 9.76
N PRO A 119 3.86 -8.92 10.87
CA PRO A 119 5.16 -9.61 10.93
C PRO A 119 5.17 -10.96 10.21
N SER A 120 4.01 -11.46 9.75
CA SER A 120 3.93 -12.72 9.01
C SER A 120 4.49 -12.56 7.59
N ARG A 121 5.44 -13.43 7.23
CA ARG A 121 5.98 -13.54 5.86
C ARG A 121 4.98 -14.09 4.84
N LYS A 122 3.81 -14.54 5.32
CA LYS A 122 2.69 -15.05 4.52
C LYS A 122 1.63 -13.97 4.26
N GLY A 123 2.06 -12.71 4.14
CA GLY A 123 1.19 -11.57 3.84
C GLY A 123 1.64 -10.84 2.57
N LEU A 124 0.68 -10.43 1.74
CA LEU A 124 0.91 -9.51 0.62
C LEU A 124 0.05 -8.25 0.77
N ALA A 125 0.70 -7.10 0.63
CA ALA A 125 0.06 -5.81 0.51
C ALA A 125 -0.08 -5.45 -0.97
N VAL A 126 -1.19 -4.82 -1.32
CA VAL A 126 -1.50 -4.38 -2.68
C VAL A 126 -2.02 -2.94 -2.65
N VAL A 127 -1.51 -2.10 -3.54
CA VAL A 127 -2.01 -0.75 -3.77
C VAL A 127 -2.30 -0.57 -5.25
N HIS A 128 -3.56 -0.38 -5.62
CA HIS A 128 -3.99 -0.06 -6.99
C HIS A 128 -4.44 1.39 -7.06
N TYR A 129 -3.75 2.20 -7.86
CA TYR A 129 -4.05 3.62 -8.01
C TYR A 129 -5.18 3.85 -9.00
N LEU A 130 -6.23 4.56 -8.58
CA LEU A 130 -7.35 4.98 -9.43
C LEU A 130 -7.33 6.49 -9.71
N GLN A 131 -6.18 7.12 -9.44
CA GLN A 131 -5.88 8.50 -9.80
C GLN A 131 -4.36 8.65 -9.91
N SER A 132 -3.91 9.48 -10.85
CA SER A 132 -2.49 9.84 -10.99
C SER A 132 -2.13 10.99 -10.05
N PHE A 133 -1.08 10.79 -9.25
CA PHE A 133 -0.44 11.84 -8.46
C PHE A 133 1.08 11.72 -8.61
N PRO A 134 1.70 12.53 -9.49
CA PRO A 134 3.15 12.51 -9.66
C PRO A 134 3.88 12.67 -8.33
N SER A 135 4.92 11.86 -8.11
CA SER A 135 5.76 11.89 -6.90
C SER A 135 5.05 11.55 -5.58
N MET A 136 3.77 11.14 -5.61
CA MET A 136 2.98 10.80 -4.41
C MET A 136 2.47 9.35 -4.42
N GLY A 137 3.27 8.39 -4.91
CA GLY A 137 2.91 6.98 -4.87
C GLY A 137 3.32 6.28 -3.57
N THR A 138 4.07 5.19 -3.66
CA THR A 138 4.47 4.38 -2.51
C THR A 138 5.99 4.18 -2.53
N ALA A 139 6.61 4.28 -1.36
CA ALA A 139 8.02 4.01 -1.16
C ALA A 139 8.25 2.83 -0.21
N LEU A 140 9.33 2.11 -0.47
CA LEU A 140 9.89 1.13 0.45
C LEU A 140 11.15 1.71 1.09
N TYR A 141 11.39 1.35 2.34
CA TYR A 141 12.40 1.97 3.18
C TYR A 141 13.29 0.95 3.88
N ARG A 142 14.48 1.40 4.27
CA ARG A 142 15.36 0.72 5.21
C ARG A 142 15.42 1.53 6.50
N HIS A 143 15.21 0.88 7.63
CA HIS A 143 15.46 1.47 8.94
C HIS A 143 16.96 1.46 9.22
N LYS A 144 17.59 2.63 9.27
CA LYS A 144 19.05 2.77 9.36
C LYS A 144 19.66 2.20 10.64
N PRO A 145 19.08 2.40 11.84
CA PRO A 145 19.64 1.84 13.08
C PRO A 145 19.73 0.31 13.10
N THR A 146 18.72 -0.38 12.56
CA THR A 146 18.68 -1.86 12.55
C THR A 146 19.18 -2.47 11.25
N GLY A 147 19.27 -1.68 10.17
CA GLY A 147 19.56 -2.16 8.82
C GLY A 147 18.40 -2.90 8.14
N PHE A 148 17.23 -3.00 8.79
CA PHE A 148 16.09 -3.78 8.28
C PHE A 148 15.34 -3.05 7.17
N GLU A 149 15.01 -3.78 6.09
CA GLU A 149 14.06 -3.37 5.03
C GLU A 149 12.70 -4.04 5.20
N TYR A 150 12.64 -5.05 6.08
CA TYR A 150 11.41 -5.71 6.49
C TYR A 150 11.47 -6.12 7.95
N VAL A 151 10.28 -6.24 8.54
CA VAL A 151 10.09 -6.66 9.92
C VAL A 151 9.20 -7.90 9.93
N ASP A 152 9.77 -9.03 10.33
CA ASP A 152 9.03 -10.27 10.60
C ASP A 152 8.97 -10.57 12.10
N GLU A 153 8.40 -11.72 12.47
CA GLU A 153 8.22 -12.12 13.88
C GLU A 153 9.54 -12.12 14.66
N SER A 154 10.65 -12.51 14.02
CA SER A 154 11.97 -12.57 14.65
C SER A 154 12.60 -11.19 14.86
N ARG A 155 12.22 -10.21 14.02
CA ARG A 155 12.76 -8.83 14.02
C ARG A 155 11.86 -7.84 14.76
N TYR A 156 10.63 -8.22 15.05
CA TYR A 156 9.59 -7.33 15.57
C TYR A 156 10.03 -6.62 16.85
N LEU A 157 10.54 -7.36 17.83
CA LEU A 157 10.94 -6.78 19.12
C LEU A 157 12.09 -5.78 18.96
N ASP A 158 13.13 -6.13 18.21
CA ASP A 158 14.27 -5.24 17.98
C ASP A 158 13.85 -3.95 17.26
N TYR A 159 13.00 -4.08 16.23
CA TYR A 159 12.48 -2.93 15.51
C TYR A 159 11.65 -2.01 16.42
N VAL A 160 10.65 -2.56 17.11
CA VAL A 160 9.76 -1.78 17.98
C VAL A 160 10.52 -1.12 19.12
N ASN A 161 11.48 -1.83 19.74
CA ASN A 161 12.32 -1.26 20.79
C ASN A 161 13.16 -0.09 20.26
N SER A 162 13.72 -0.21 19.05
CA SER A 162 14.48 0.88 18.43
C SER A 162 13.61 2.10 18.11
N ILE A 163 12.39 1.90 17.58
CA ILE A 163 11.44 2.99 17.34
C ILE A 163 11.01 3.67 18.64
N ASN A 164 10.66 2.90 19.68
CA ASN A 164 10.25 3.45 20.98
C ASN A 164 11.39 4.21 21.67
N GLN A 165 12.64 3.74 21.53
CA GLN A 165 13.80 4.44 22.06
C GLN A 165 14.04 5.77 21.34
N ARG A 166 13.80 5.82 20.02
CA ARG A 166 14.00 7.04 19.21
C ARG A 166 12.88 8.06 19.40
N TYR A 167 11.66 7.60 19.61
CA TYR A 167 10.44 8.38 19.67
C TYR A 167 9.64 8.08 20.94
N PRO A 168 10.19 8.36 22.14
CA PRO A 168 9.56 7.99 23.40
C PRO A 168 8.30 8.83 23.71
N THR A 169 8.19 10.04 23.14
CA THR A 169 7.04 10.94 23.35
C THR A 169 6.61 11.64 22.07
N GLU A 170 5.38 12.20 22.05
CA GLU A 170 4.85 12.92 20.88
C GLU A 170 5.72 14.10 20.43
N GLY A 171 6.43 14.74 21.36
CA GLY A 171 7.37 15.84 21.06
C GLY A 171 8.60 15.39 20.26
N ASP A 172 8.90 14.10 20.23
CA ASP A 172 10.00 13.52 19.46
C ASP A 172 9.58 13.06 18.06
N TYR A 173 8.26 12.99 17.79
CA TYR A 173 7.75 12.45 16.54
C TYR A 173 8.17 13.33 15.35
N PRO A 174 8.49 12.72 14.19
CA PRO A 174 8.73 13.50 12.99
C PRO A 174 7.47 14.27 12.59
N GLU A 175 7.62 15.33 11.81
CA GLU A 175 6.49 16.12 11.34
C GLU A 175 5.85 15.49 10.09
N GLY A 176 4.53 15.29 10.14
CA GLY A 176 3.74 14.89 8.98
C GLY A 176 4.08 13.52 8.39
N TYR A 177 3.73 13.33 7.12
CA TYR A 177 4.02 12.11 6.38
C TYR A 177 5.49 12.07 5.95
N ILE A 178 6.12 10.91 6.09
CA ILE A 178 7.43 10.69 5.47
C ILE A 178 7.33 10.81 3.94
N ASN A 179 8.24 11.60 3.36
CA ASN A 179 8.33 11.81 1.92
C ASN A 179 9.79 11.91 1.47
N GLY A 180 10.46 10.76 1.40
CA GLY A 180 11.90 10.65 1.15
C GLY A 180 12.69 10.17 2.37
N PRO A 181 14.03 10.21 2.32
CA PRO A 181 14.87 9.75 3.42
C PRO A 181 14.84 10.70 4.62
N THR A 182 15.07 10.16 5.82
CA THR A 182 15.23 10.90 7.09
C THR A 182 16.54 10.51 7.78
N ASP A 183 16.79 11.00 9.00
CA ASP A 183 17.89 10.51 9.84
C ASP A 183 17.72 9.03 10.22
N GLN A 184 16.48 8.56 10.38
CA GLN A 184 16.16 7.17 10.77
C GLN A 184 15.90 6.23 9.60
N PHE A 185 15.45 6.74 8.45
CA PHE A 185 15.04 5.91 7.32
C PHE A 185 15.73 6.31 6.02
N GLU A 186 16.12 5.30 5.24
CA GLU A 186 16.60 5.46 3.88
C GLU A 186 15.47 5.05 2.92
N GLU A 187 15.17 5.87 1.91
CA GLU A 187 14.27 5.46 0.83
C GLU A 187 15.03 4.50 -0.10
N VAL A 188 14.59 3.24 -0.17
CA VAL A 188 15.22 2.20 -0.99
C VAL A 188 14.74 2.31 -2.43
N ILE A 189 13.44 2.50 -2.62
CA ILE A 189 12.81 2.71 -3.92
C ILE A 189 11.48 3.43 -3.73
N SER A 190 11.07 4.20 -4.74
CA SER A 190 9.73 4.76 -4.83
C SER A 190 9.10 4.53 -6.19
N PHE A 191 7.78 4.40 -6.18
CA PHE A 191 6.94 4.24 -7.36
C PHE A 191 5.89 5.35 -7.35
N ASP A 192 5.71 6.03 -8.48
CA ASP A 192 4.68 7.07 -8.63
C ASP A 192 3.28 6.48 -8.65
N ALA A 193 2.31 7.25 -8.14
CA ALA A 193 0.90 6.98 -8.32
C ALA A 193 0.52 7.31 -9.77
N VAL A 194 0.37 6.27 -10.57
CA VAL A 194 -0.07 6.35 -11.97
C VAL A 194 -1.43 5.68 -12.06
N PHE A 195 -2.40 6.31 -12.71
CA PHE A 195 -3.72 5.72 -12.90
C PHE A 195 -3.60 4.29 -13.47
N ASN A 196 -4.37 3.37 -12.87
CA ASN A 196 -4.39 1.95 -13.18
C ASN A 196 -3.05 1.20 -12.96
N ARG A 197 -2.11 1.78 -12.20
CA ARG A 197 -0.95 1.05 -11.69
C ARG A 197 -1.30 0.28 -10.42
N LEU A 198 -0.94 -1.00 -10.38
CA LEU A 198 -0.99 -1.82 -9.18
C LEU A 198 0.44 -2.12 -8.70
N LEU A 199 0.66 -1.99 -7.40
CA LEU A 199 1.86 -2.44 -6.69
C LEU A 199 1.46 -3.61 -5.79
N MET A 200 2.28 -4.65 -5.74
CA MET A 200 2.14 -5.77 -4.80
C MET A 200 3.50 -6.08 -4.19
N TYR A 201 3.55 -6.21 -2.87
CA TYR A 201 4.80 -6.47 -2.12
C TYR A 201 4.49 -7.20 -0.80
N ARG A 202 5.51 -7.64 -0.07
CA ARG A 202 5.34 -8.35 1.20
C ARG A 202 4.77 -7.40 2.27
N GLY A 203 3.79 -7.88 3.03
CA GLY A 203 3.27 -7.13 4.19
C GLY A 203 4.31 -6.82 5.27
N THR A 204 5.43 -7.55 5.31
CA THR A 204 6.55 -7.30 6.23
C THR A 204 7.46 -6.15 5.78
N SER A 205 7.45 -5.76 4.51
CA SER A 205 8.36 -4.73 3.99
C SER A 205 8.04 -3.38 4.63
N LEU A 206 9.08 -2.65 5.05
CA LEU A 206 8.94 -1.30 5.55
C LEU A 206 8.56 -0.38 4.39
N HIS A 207 7.40 0.25 4.49
CA HIS A 207 6.84 1.05 3.41
C HIS A 207 6.01 2.22 3.93
N SER A 208 5.76 3.17 3.05
CA SER A 208 4.81 4.26 3.32
C SER A 208 4.26 4.83 2.02
N GLY A 209 3.05 5.41 2.09
CA GLY A 209 2.56 6.29 1.03
C GLY A 209 3.40 7.57 1.01
N LYS A 210 3.92 7.95 -0.15
CA LYS A 210 4.56 9.26 -0.33
C LYS A 210 3.46 10.30 -0.45
N ILE A 211 3.28 11.12 0.57
CA ILE A 211 2.30 12.21 0.56
C ILE A 211 3.09 13.52 0.56
N GLY A 212 2.95 14.31 -0.50
CA GLY A 212 3.65 15.59 -0.60
C GLY A 212 3.02 16.65 0.29
N LYS A 213 3.82 17.64 0.70
CA LYS A 213 3.41 18.76 1.56
C LYS A 213 2.21 19.56 1.02
N ASP A 214 2.05 19.59 -0.30
CA ASP A 214 1.01 20.37 -1.00
C ASP A 214 -0.24 19.53 -1.30
N TYR A 215 -0.33 18.30 -0.79
CA TYR A 215 -1.53 17.47 -0.96
C TYR A 215 -2.72 18.07 -0.19
N SER A 216 -3.87 18.14 -0.85
CA SER A 216 -5.05 18.87 -0.34
C SER A 216 -5.87 18.11 0.70
N PHE A 217 -5.57 16.81 0.94
CA PHE A 217 -6.35 15.95 1.82
C PHE A 217 -7.84 15.88 1.47
N ASP A 218 -8.15 16.08 0.19
CA ASP A 218 -9.52 16.08 -0.35
C ASP A 218 -10.17 14.68 -0.21
N PRO A 219 -11.29 14.55 0.53
CA PRO A 219 -11.99 13.28 0.68
C PRO A 219 -12.75 12.85 -0.57
N ASN A 220 -12.86 13.71 -1.59
CA ASN A 220 -13.62 13.40 -2.79
C ASN A 220 -12.90 12.34 -3.64
N PRO A 221 -13.48 11.16 -3.88
CA PRO A 221 -12.90 10.09 -4.72
C PRO A 221 -12.58 10.52 -6.16
N ALA A 222 -13.19 11.60 -6.68
CA ALA A 222 -12.92 12.11 -8.03
C ALA A 222 -11.63 12.93 -8.13
N THR A 223 -11.18 13.54 -7.03
CA THR A 223 -10.08 14.53 -7.00
C THR A 223 -8.98 14.19 -6.00
N GLY A 224 -9.29 13.44 -4.95
CA GLY A 224 -8.33 12.94 -3.96
C GLY A 224 -7.51 11.75 -4.45
N ARG A 225 -6.54 11.34 -3.63
CA ARG A 225 -5.65 10.18 -3.85
C ARG A 225 -6.39 8.86 -3.65
N LEU A 226 -7.28 8.56 -4.59
CA LEU A 226 -8.07 7.34 -4.60
C LEU A 226 -7.21 6.13 -4.97
N THR A 227 -7.22 5.15 -4.08
CA THR A 227 -6.59 3.84 -4.28
C THR A 227 -7.55 2.74 -3.90
N VAL A 228 -7.29 1.52 -4.36
CA VAL A 228 -7.74 0.31 -3.68
C VAL A 228 -6.55 -0.28 -2.95
N THR A 229 -6.67 -0.42 -1.63
CA THR A 229 -5.67 -1.08 -0.80
C THR A 229 -6.18 -2.46 -0.42
N SER A 230 -5.38 -3.50 -0.68
CA SER A 230 -5.71 -4.88 -0.33
C SER A 230 -4.62 -5.53 0.51
N PHE A 231 -5.01 -6.39 1.44
CA PHE A 231 -4.12 -7.23 2.21
C PHE A 231 -4.57 -8.69 2.11
N PHE A 232 -3.66 -9.55 1.65
CA PHE A 232 -3.85 -10.98 1.52
C PHE A 232 -3.06 -11.71 2.60
N GLU A 233 -3.70 -12.61 3.32
CA GLU A 233 -3.08 -13.49 4.31
C GLU A 233 -3.16 -14.95 3.83
N PHE A 234 -2.07 -15.70 3.96
CA PHE A 234 -1.97 -17.10 3.52
C PHE A 234 -1.68 -18.04 4.70
N ASN A 235 -2.16 -19.29 4.61
CA ASN A 235 -1.94 -20.34 5.62
C ASN A 235 -0.52 -20.92 5.65
#